data_AF-A0AAW7Z5I5-F1
#
_entry.id   AF-A0AAW7Z5I5-F1
#
_cell.length_a   1.000
_cell.length_b   1.000
_cell.length_c   1.000
_cell.angle_alpha   90.00
_cell.angle_beta   90.00
_cell.angle_gamma   90.00
#
_symmetry.space_group_name_H-M   'P 1'
#
loop_
_entity.id
_entity.type
_entity.pdbx_description
1 polymer ?
#
loop_
_entity_poly.entity_id
_entity_poly.type
_entity_poly.pdbx_seq_one_letter_code
_entity_poly.pdbx_strand_id
1 'polypeptide(L)'
;MQRLPEQDIYIYKAPDEELHKILVGDLDGKRLKVLSKREPTTGKIIFKVFSEDAHKNMETIVEGNGPVEDFDMEMKRLEEDFLKPLGETWREVSPKVLSNLDPKGPCVKGQ
;
A
#
# COMPACT_ATOMS: atom_id res chain seq x y z
N MET A 1 13.08 18.27 -7.79
CA MET A 1 11.98 17.35 -7.47
C MET A 1 11.31 17.87 -6.20
N GLN A 2 10.01 18.16 -6.24
CA GLN A 2 9.29 18.65 -5.06
C GLN A 2 8.70 17.45 -4.32
N ARG A 3 9.26 17.14 -3.15
CA ARG A 3 8.79 16.02 -2.32
C ARG A 3 7.40 16.34 -1.78
N LEU A 4 6.43 15.46 -2.01
CA LEU A 4 5.12 15.59 -1.38
C LEU A 4 5.27 15.47 0.15
N PRO A 5 4.52 16.22 0.96
CA PRO A 5 4.60 16.13 2.40
C PRO A 5 4.37 14.70 2.88
N GLU A 6 4.98 14.35 4.00
CA GLU A 6 4.77 13.06 4.65
C GLU A 6 3.27 12.92 4.96
N GLN A 7 2.66 11.83 4.48
CA GLN A 7 1.24 11.55 4.67
C GLN A 7 1.12 10.39 5.64
N ASP A 8 0.34 10.60 6.70
CA ASP A 8 -0.14 9.50 7.52
C ASP A 8 -0.96 8.55 6.65
N ILE A 9 -0.54 7.28 6.58
CA ILE A 9 -1.34 6.23 5.95
C ILE A 9 -2.25 5.63 7.00
N TYR A 10 -3.55 5.77 6.76
CA TYR A 10 -4.58 5.19 7.59
C TYR A 10 -5.12 3.94 6.91
N ILE A 11 -5.19 2.83 7.66
CA ILE A 11 -5.79 1.59 7.18
C ILE A 11 -6.91 1.16 8.13
N TYR A 12 -7.94 0.54 7.56
CA TYR A 12 -8.88 -0.29 8.29
C TYR A 12 -8.35 -1.72 8.27
N LYS A 13 -8.21 -2.32 9.45
CA LYS A 13 -7.73 -3.69 9.62
C LYS A 13 -8.91 -4.55 10.07
N ALA A 14 -9.29 -5.56 9.30
CA ALA A 14 -10.23 -6.57 9.78
C ALA A 14 -9.58 -7.44 10.87
N PRO A 15 -10.35 -8.05 11.80
CA PRO A 15 -9.81 -8.79 12.94
C PRO A 15 -8.79 -9.88 12.59
N ASP A 16 -8.99 -10.55 11.45
CA ASP A 16 -8.15 -11.66 10.99
C ASP A 16 -7.17 -11.25 9.88
N GLU A 17 -7.07 -9.95 9.54
CA GLU A 17 -6.10 -9.50 8.55
C GLU A 17 -4.72 -9.34 9.17
N GLU A 18 -3.72 -10.06 8.65
CA GLU A 18 -2.33 -9.80 9.00
C GLU A 18 -1.74 -8.79 8.01
N LEU A 19 -1.47 -7.57 8.48
CA LEU A 19 -0.76 -6.59 7.65
C LEU A 19 0.65 -7.11 7.36
N HIS A 20 1.04 -7.11 6.08
CA HIS A 20 2.39 -7.51 5.69
C HIS A 20 3.32 -6.30 5.63
N LYS A 21 3.14 -5.43 4.63
CA LYS A 21 3.94 -4.21 4.44
C LYS A 21 3.10 -3.09 3.82
N ILE A 22 3.46 -1.86 4.16
CA ILE A 22 3.01 -0.65 3.47
C ILE A 22 4.25 0.09 2.98
N LEU A 23 4.34 0.31 1.68
CA LEU A 23 5.48 0.98 1.06
C LEU A 23 5.03 2.26 0.36
N VAL A 24 5.88 3.29 0.39
CA VAL A 24 5.69 4.54 -0.35
C VAL A 24 6.92 4.91 -1.15
N GLY A 25 6.70 5.37 -2.38
CA GLY A 25 7.73 5.93 -3.25
C GLY A 25 7.24 7.25 -3.83
N ASP A 26 8.08 8.29 -3.80
CA ASP A 26 7.71 9.57 -4.41
C ASP A 26 7.96 9.50 -5.92
N LEU A 27 6.98 9.95 -6.71
CA LEU A 27 7.09 10.16 -8.15
C LEU A 27 7.03 11.65 -8.45
N ASP A 28 7.35 12.05 -9.69
CA ASP A 28 7.14 13.43 -10.11
C ASP A 28 5.64 13.77 -10.16
N GLY A 29 5.18 14.55 -9.18
CA GLY A 29 3.77 14.96 -9.03
C GLY A 29 2.80 13.87 -8.54
N LYS A 30 3.27 12.64 -8.28
CA LYS A 30 2.48 11.51 -7.77
C LYS A 30 3.22 10.81 -6.62
N ARG A 31 2.54 9.89 -5.95
CA ARG A 31 3.12 8.97 -4.97
C ARG A 31 2.67 7.55 -5.28
N LEU A 32 3.62 6.64 -5.41
CA LEU A 32 3.34 5.20 -5.42
C LEU A 32 3.10 4.74 -3.99
N LYS A 33 2.04 3.96 -3.80
CA LYS A 33 1.68 3.34 -2.52
C LYS A 33 1.46 1.86 -2.76
N VAL A 34 2.01 1.04 -1.86
CA VAL A 34 1.81 -0.40 -1.82
C VAL A 34 1.05 -0.71 -0.55
N LEU A 35 -0.05 -1.42 -0.68
CA LEU A 35 -0.75 -2.03 0.44
C LEU A 35 -0.66 -3.54 0.27
N SER A 36 -0.12 -4.24 1.26
CA SER A 36 -0.04 -5.69 1.25
C SER A 36 -0.48 -6.31 2.57
N LYS A 37 -1.16 -7.44 2.48
CA LYS A 37 -1.60 -8.25 3.61
C LYS A 37 -1.26 -9.72 3.38
N ARG A 38 -1.09 -10.45 4.46
CA ARG A 38 -0.93 -11.90 4.46
C ARG A 38 -2.31 -12.55 4.64
N GLU A 39 -2.64 -13.45 3.73
CA GLU A 39 -3.83 -14.29 3.81
C GLU A 39 -3.61 -15.37 4.88
N PRO A 40 -4.43 -15.43 5.95
CA PRO A 40 -4.16 -16.32 7.09
C PRO A 40 -4.23 -17.81 6.76
N THR A 41 -5.07 -18.19 5.80
CA THR A 41 -5.34 -19.59 5.46
C THR A 41 -4.26 -20.20 4.57
N THR A 42 -3.63 -19.40 3.70
CA THR A 42 -2.64 -19.88 2.72
C THR A 42 -1.23 -19.33 2.97
N GLY A 43 -1.10 -18.30 3.81
CA GLY A 43 0.15 -17.57 4.02
C GLY A 43 0.56 -16.67 2.86
N LYS A 44 -0.23 -16.60 1.78
CA LYS A 44 0.08 -15.79 0.59
C LYS A 44 0.00 -14.30 0.87
N ILE A 45 0.80 -13.53 0.14
CA ILE A 45 0.71 -12.07 0.12
C ILE A 45 -0.29 -11.65 -0.96
N ILE A 46 -1.30 -10.89 -0.53
CA ILE A 46 -2.21 -10.17 -1.41
C ILE A 46 -1.78 -8.71 -1.36
N PHE A 47 -1.51 -8.13 -2.52
CA PHE A 47 -1.04 -6.75 -2.60
C PHE A 47 -1.69 -5.96 -3.73
N LYS A 48 -1.71 -4.65 -3.54
CA LYS A 48 -2.14 -3.67 -4.52
C LYS A 48 -1.17 -2.50 -4.52
N VAL A 49 -0.73 -2.12 -5.71
CA VAL A 49 0.09 -0.93 -5.94
C VAL A 49 -0.73 0.07 -6.73
N PHE A 50 -0.74 1.31 -6.25
CA PHE A 50 -1.44 2.40 -6.90
C PHE A 50 -0.64 3.69 -6.82
N SER A 51 -0.82 4.55 -7.81
CA SER A 51 -0.31 5.92 -7.77
C SER A 51 -1.42 6.86 -7.32
N GLU A 52 -1.07 7.84 -6.50
CA GLU A 52 -1.97 8.91 -6.03
C GLU A 52 -1.34 10.27 -6.35
N ASP A 53 -2.10 11.16 -6.98
CA ASP A 53 -1.65 12.53 -7.25
C ASP A 53 -2.03 13.51 -6.13
N ALA A 54 -1.61 14.78 -6.25
CA ALA A 54 -1.94 15.83 -5.30
C ALA A 54 -3.45 16.13 -5.17
N HIS A 55 -4.27 15.74 -6.15
CA HIS A 55 -5.72 15.89 -6.13
C HIS A 55 -6.44 14.63 -5.60
N LYS A 56 -5.68 13.66 -5.07
CA LYS A 56 -6.18 12.36 -4.58
C LYS A 56 -6.78 11.47 -5.69
N ASN A 57 -6.43 11.71 -6.95
CA ASN A 57 -6.78 10.78 -8.01
C ASN A 57 -5.91 9.53 -7.87
N MET A 58 -6.56 8.37 -7.80
CA MET A 58 -5.90 7.09 -7.65
C MET A 58 -5.93 6.30 -8.95
N GLU A 59 -4.79 5.75 -9.32
CA GLU A 59 -4.62 4.87 -10.48
C GLU A 59 -3.98 3.56 -10.03
N THR A 60 -4.64 2.43 -10.29
CA THR A 60 -4.09 1.11 -9.94
C THR A 60 -3.02 0.74 -10.95
N ILE A 61 -1.81 0.45 -10.47
CA ILE A 61 -0.66 0.09 -11.30
C ILE A 61 -0.58 -1.43 -11.46
N VAL A 62 -0.70 -2.16 -10.35
CA VAL A 62 -0.70 -3.62 -10.36
C VAL A 62 -1.41 -4.16 -9.12
N GLU A 63 -2.01 -5.35 -9.26
CA GLU A 63 -2.56 -6.15 -8.18
C GLU A 63 -1.98 -7.56 -8.31
N GLY A 64 -1.72 -8.20 -7.17
CA GLY A 64 -1.13 -9.54 -7.16
C GLY A 64 -1.53 -10.36 -5.94
N ASN A 65 -1.42 -11.68 -6.12
CA ASN A 65 -1.61 -12.67 -5.08
C ASN A 65 -0.60 -13.80 -5.31
N GLY A 66 0.28 -14.02 -4.34
CA GLY A 66 1.34 -15.01 -4.47
C GLY A 66 2.13 -15.24 -3.19
N PRO A 67 3.15 -16.08 -3.23
CA PRO A 67 4.12 -16.20 -2.15
C PRO A 67 4.90 -14.88 -1.95
N VAL A 68 5.65 -14.77 -0.85
CA VAL A 68 6.38 -13.54 -0.50
C VAL A 68 7.45 -13.19 -1.53
N GLU A 69 8.05 -14.20 -2.14
CA GLU A 69 9.09 -14.05 -3.17
C GLU A 69 8.55 -13.35 -4.42
N ASP A 70 7.32 -13.67 -4.83
CA ASP A 70 6.66 -13.02 -5.97
C ASP A 70 6.37 -11.55 -5.66
N PHE A 71 5.95 -11.25 -4.43
CA PHE A 71 5.77 -9.88 -3.97
C PHE A 71 7.09 -9.10 -3.99
N ASP A 72 8.16 -9.65 -3.41
CA ASP A 72 9.46 -8.98 -3.33
C ASP A 72 10.06 -8.75 -4.72
N MET A 73 9.90 -9.72 -5.63
CA MET A 73 10.30 -9.59 -7.04
C MET A 73 9.56 -8.43 -7.72
N GLU A 74 8.24 -8.35 -7.53
CA GLU A 74 7.42 -7.30 -8.12
C GLU A 74 7.75 -5.91 -7.54
N MET A 75 7.98 -5.82 -6.22
CA MET A 75 8.39 -4.55 -5.60
C MET A 75 9.73 -4.07 -6.11
N LYS A 76 10.69 -4.98 -6.31
CA LYS A 76 12.00 -4.66 -6.89
C LYS A 76 11.86 -4.19 -8.34
N ARG A 77 11.04 -4.87 -9.15
CA ARG A 77 10.75 -4.48 -10.54
C ARG A 77 10.19 -3.06 -10.59
N LEU A 78 9.18 -2.77 -9.78
CA LEU A 78 8.56 -1.43 -9.73
C LEU A 78 9.50 -0.36 -9.19
N GLU A 79 10.39 -0.68 -8.25
CA GLU A 79 11.43 0.26 -7.80
C GLU A 79 12.36 0.63 -8.94
N GLU A 80 12.80 -0.37 -9.72
CA GLU A 80 13.69 -0.18 -10.87
C GLU A 80 13.02 0.61 -12.01
N ASP A 81 11.75 0.33 -12.28
CA ASP A 81 11.00 0.96 -13.37
C ASP A 81 10.59 2.40 -13.05
N PHE A 82 10.20 2.69 -11.80
CA PHE A 82 9.55 3.95 -11.45
C PHE A 82 10.34 4.85 -10.48
N LEU A 83 11.04 4.28 -9.50
CA LEU A 83 11.64 5.05 -8.40
C LEU A 83 13.13 5.36 -8.65
N LYS A 84 13.92 4.35 -9.04
CA LYS A 84 15.36 4.51 -9.31
C LYS A 84 15.67 5.55 -10.39
N PRO A 85 14.90 5.68 -11.49
CA PRO A 85 15.14 6.73 -12.49
C PRO A 85 15.02 8.15 -11.91
N LEU A 86 14.32 8.29 -10.78
CA LEU A 86 14.12 9.54 -10.05
C LEU A 86 15.09 9.70 -8.86
N GLY A 87 15.95 8.71 -8.60
CA GLY A 87 16.81 8.68 -7.42
C GLY A 87 16.07 8.35 -6.11
N GLU A 88 14.85 7.81 -6.21
CA GLU A 88 14.01 7.42 -5.08
C GLU A 88 14.05 5.90 -4.84
N THR A 89 13.61 5.47 -3.66
CA THR A 89 13.49 4.06 -3.27
C THR A 89 12.22 3.84 -2.45
N TRP A 90 11.79 2.59 -2.30
CA TRP A 90 10.68 2.29 -1.41
C TRP A 90 11.02 2.66 0.03
N ARG A 91 10.07 3.32 0.70
CA ARG A 91 10.11 3.53 2.15
C ARG A 91 8.98 2.75 2.78
N GLU A 92 9.32 1.90 3.72
CA GLU A 92 8.31 1.25 4.55
C GLU A 92 7.76 2.27 5.55
N VAL A 93 6.44 2.31 5.68
CA VAL A 93 5.75 3.20 6.61
C VAL A 93 4.83 2.40 7.51
N SER A 94 4.88 2.72 8.81
CA SER A 94 3.94 2.16 9.76
C SER A 94 2.59 2.89 9.64
N PRO A 95 1.49 2.19 9.36
CA PRO A 95 0.19 2.84 9.30
C PRO A 95 -0.27 3.29 10.68
N LYS A 96 -1.06 4.35 10.71
CA LYS A 96 -1.91 4.66 11.86
C LYS A 96 -3.21 3.87 11.69
N VAL A 97 -3.40 2.83 12.51
CA VAL A 97 -4.65 2.04 12.51
C VAL A 97 -5.75 2.90 13.14
N LEU A 98 -6.76 3.29 12.36
CA LEU A 98 -7.83 4.19 12.83
C LEU A 98 -8.77 3.52 13.84
N SER A 99 -9.04 2.23 13.65
CA SER A 99 -9.87 1.42 14.53
C SER A 99 -9.73 -0.05 14.12
N ASN A 100 -9.65 -0.97 15.08
CA ASN A 100 -10.01 -2.36 14.81
C ASN A 100 -11.51 -2.37 14.49
N LEU A 101 -11.89 -2.72 13.26
CA LEU A 101 -13.31 -2.83 12.92
C LEU A 101 -13.93 -3.94 13.78
N ASP A 102 -14.80 -3.56 14.71
CA ASP A 102 -15.54 -4.51 15.53
C ASP A 102 -16.47 -5.32 14.59
N PRO A 103 -16.29 -6.65 14.48
CA PRO A 103 -17.08 -7.48 13.57
C PRO A 103 -18.58 -7.52 13.93
N LYS A 104 -18.98 -6.95 15.08
CA LYS A 104 -20.38 -6.86 15.52
C LYS A 104 -21.02 -5.49 15.34
N GLY A 105 -20.29 -4.49 14.83
CA GLY A 105 -20.84 -3.17 14.55
C GLY A 105 -21.65 -3.17 13.25
N PRO A 106 -22.91 -2.70 13.22
CA PRO A 106 -23.61 -2.51 11.95
C PRO A 106 -22.82 -1.52 11.10
N CYS A 107 -22.55 -1.87 9.84
CA CYS A 107 -22.05 -0.93 8.85
C CYS A 107 -22.98 0.29 8.80
N VAL A 108 -22.58 1.40 9.40
CA VAL A 108 -23.25 2.67 9.20
C VAL A 108 -22.97 3.09 7.76
N LYS A 109 -23.96 2.87 6.90
CA LYS A 109 -24.09 3.60 5.63
C LYS A 109 -24.00 5.09 5.96
N GLY A 110 -23.16 5.79 5.19
CA GLY A 110 -22.69 7.12 5.51
C GLY A 110 -23.73 8.22 5.69
N GLN A 111 -23.21 9.36 6.12
CA GLN A 111 -23.79 10.68 5.88
C GLN A 111 -22.87 11.44 4.93
#